data_AF-A0A842MFT0-F1
#
_entry.id   AF-A0A842MFT0-F1
#
_cell.length_a   1.000
_cell.length_b   1.000
_cell.length_c   1.000
_cell.angle_alpha   90.00
_cell.angle_beta   90.00
_cell.angle_gamma   90.00
#
_symmetry.space_group_name_H-M   'P 1'
#
loop_
_entity.id
_entity.type
_entity.pdbx_description
1 polymer ?
#
loop_
_entity_poly.entity_id
_entity_poly.type
_entity_poly.pdbx_seq_one_letter_code
_entity_poly.pdbx_strand_id
1 'polypeptide(L)'
;MARELRQKVEFVIDRTKQYFQDPDAPSFLPYILSWLQEVAEELGKSEPNREMLMGLARAIGRGVTDDYQFSESPVGTAILEIVSDIVHYYESQSHNDKSSK
;
A
#
# COMPACT_ATOMS: atom_id res chain seq x y z
N MET A 1 -11.01 11.31 -0.11
CA MET A 1 -9.62 10.92 0.15
C MET A 1 -9.47 9.48 0.67
N ALA A 2 -9.81 9.11 1.91
CA ALA A 2 -9.64 7.71 2.37
C ALA A 2 -10.40 6.66 1.51
N ARG A 3 -11.63 6.98 1.09
CA ARG A 3 -12.41 6.14 0.15
C ARG A 3 -11.76 6.00 -1.23
N GLU A 4 -11.17 7.07 -1.75
CA GLU A 4 -10.49 7.05 -3.06
C GLU A 4 -9.19 6.25 -2.97
N LEU A 5 -8.44 6.42 -1.87
CA LEU A 5 -7.25 5.64 -1.58
C LEU A 5 -7.59 4.14 -1.50
N ARG A 6 -8.66 3.78 -0.81
CA ARG A 6 -9.15 2.40 -0.75
C ARG A 6 -9.46 1.84 -2.14
N GLN A 7 -10.16 2.59 -2.99
CA GLN A 7 -10.46 2.16 -4.37
C GLN A 7 -9.18 1.95 -5.20
N LYS A 8 -8.17 2.81 -5.03
CA LYS A 8 -6.87 2.61 -5.67
C LYS A 8 -6.17 1.33 -5.16
N VAL A 9 -6.20 1.09 -3.84
CA VAL A 9 -5.63 -0.13 -3.25
C VAL A 9 -6.33 -1.37 -3.81
N GLU A 10 -7.67 -1.39 -3.85
CA GLU A 10 -8.46 -2.50 -4.40
C GLU A 10 -8.12 -2.75 -5.88
N PHE A 11 -7.94 -1.70 -6.67
CA PHE A 11 -7.49 -1.82 -8.06
C PHE A 11 -6.08 -2.43 -8.19
N VAL A 12 -5.14 -2.00 -7.33
CA VAL A 12 -3.77 -2.55 -7.32
C VAL A 12 -3.75 -4.00 -6.85
N ILE A 13 -4.61 -4.38 -5.90
CA ILE A 13 -4.81 -5.78 -5.47
C ILE A 13 -5.18 -6.65 -6.67
N ASP A 14 -6.13 -6.23 -7.49
CA ASP A 14 -6.59 -7.04 -8.62
C ASP A 14 -5.52 -7.16 -9.71
N ARG A 15 -4.76 -6.09 -9.98
CA ARG A 15 -3.57 -6.15 -10.85
C ARG A 15 -2.50 -7.09 -10.30
N THR A 16 -2.25 -7.06 -9.00
CA THR A 16 -1.26 -7.92 -8.34
C THR A 16 -1.67 -9.38 -8.42
N LYS A 17 -2.96 -9.70 -8.24
CA LYS A 17 -3.49 -11.07 -8.43
C LYS A 17 -3.31 -11.58 -9.86
N GLN A 18 -3.51 -10.71 -10.85
CA GLN A 18 -3.29 -11.06 -12.26
C GLN A 18 -1.81 -11.35 -12.53
N TYR A 19 -0.92 -10.51 -12.01
CA TYR A 19 0.53 -10.72 -12.14
C TYR A 19 1.03 -11.96 -11.40
N PHE A 20 0.40 -12.35 -10.29
CA PHE A 20 0.72 -13.59 -9.59
C PHE A 20 0.47 -14.87 -10.43
N GLN A 21 -0.28 -14.78 -11.53
CA GLN A 21 -0.43 -15.91 -12.46
C GLN A 21 0.78 -16.07 -13.40
N ASP A 22 1.70 -15.10 -13.43
CA ASP A 22 2.93 -15.16 -14.19
C ASP A 22 3.90 -16.18 -13.55
N PRO A 23 4.47 -17.14 -14.32
CA PRO A 23 5.47 -18.08 -13.80
C PRO A 23 6.69 -17.41 -13.15
N ASP A 24 7.01 -16.20 -13.58
CA ASP A 24 8.15 -15.43 -13.07
C ASP A 24 7.76 -14.49 -11.92
N ALA A 25 6.53 -14.60 -11.39
CA ALA A 25 6.09 -13.78 -10.27
C ALA A 25 6.96 -14.03 -9.03
N PRO A 26 7.39 -12.97 -8.31
CA PRO A 26 8.23 -13.13 -7.15
C PRO A 26 7.55 -13.94 -6.04
N SER A 27 8.31 -14.80 -5.38
CA SER A 27 7.80 -15.68 -4.31
C SER A 27 7.28 -14.91 -3.08
N PHE A 28 7.68 -13.64 -2.92
CA PHE A 28 7.21 -12.77 -1.83
C PHE A 28 5.84 -12.13 -2.12
N LEU A 29 5.34 -12.19 -3.36
CA LEU A 29 4.13 -11.49 -3.78
C LEU A 29 2.87 -11.86 -2.96
N PRO A 30 2.68 -13.12 -2.48
CA PRO A 30 1.57 -13.44 -1.59
C PRO A 30 1.55 -12.62 -0.29
N TYR A 31 2.72 -12.30 0.28
CA TYR A 31 2.81 -11.48 1.49
C TYR A 31 2.42 -10.02 1.21
N ILE A 32 2.89 -9.47 0.09
CA ILE A 32 2.51 -8.12 -0.37
C ILE A 32 1.00 -8.04 -0.59
N LEU A 33 0.42 -9.07 -1.23
CA LEU A 33 -1.02 -9.13 -1.46
C LEU A 33 -1.82 -9.16 -0.15
N SER A 34 -1.37 -9.93 0.85
CA SER A 34 -1.98 -9.94 2.19
C SER A 34 -1.95 -8.55 2.83
N TRP A 35 -0.80 -7.88 2.82
CA TRP A 35 -0.69 -6.54 3.40
C TRP A 35 -1.53 -5.50 2.66
N LEU A 36 -1.63 -5.58 1.33
CA LEU A 36 -2.53 -4.71 0.57
C LEU A 36 -4.00 -4.93 0.94
N GLN A 37 -4.42 -6.18 1.15
CA GLN A 37 -5.77 -6.50 1.63
C GLN A 37 -6.03 -5.93 3.02
N GLU A 38 -5.08 -6.08 3.95
CA GLU A 38 -5.15 -5.48 5.28
C GLU A 38 -5.25 -3.95 5.21
N VAL A 39 -4.51 -3.30 4.31
CA VAL A 39 -4.64 -1.85 4.05
C VAL A 39 -6.04 -1.49 3.58
N ALA A 40 -6.60 -2.25 2.61
CA ALA A 40 -7.95 -1.99 2.10
C ALA A 40 -9.03 -2.16 3.17
N GLU A 41 -8.91 -3.20 3.99
CA GLU A 41 -9.80 -3.45 5.14
C GLU A 41 -9.73 -2.32 6.16
N GLU A 42 -8.52 -1.90 6.54
CA GLU A 42 -8.30 -0.84 7.52
C GLU A 42 -8.84 0.51 7.03
N LEU A 43 -8.61 0.86 5.75
CA LEU A 43 -9.19 2.05 5.12
C LEU A 43 -10.73 1.99 5.00
N GLY A 44 -11.31 0.80 5.13
CA GLY A 44 -12.76 0.59 5.12
C GLY A 44 -13.45 0.86 6.45
N LYS A 45 -12.69 1.04 7.54
CA LYS A 45 -13.24 1.29 8.88
C LYS A 45 -13.71 2.74 9.00
N SER A 46 -14.65 2.99 9.91
CA SER A 46 -15.11 4.35 10.25
C SER A 46 -13.99 5.22 10.82
N GLU A 47 -13.07 4.59 11.56
CA GLU A 47 -11.88 5.22 12.16
C GLU A 47 -10.64 4.36 11.83
N PRO A 48 -10.00 4.58 10.67
CA PRO A 48 -8.80 3.84 10.28
C PRO A 48 -7.62 4.09 11.23
N ASN A 49 -6.94 3.02 11.64
CA ASN A 49 -5.74 3.06 12.45
C ASN A 49 -4.54 3.54 11.63
N ARG A 50 -4.18 4.80 11.83
CA ARG A 50 -3.04 5.46 11.21
C ARG A 50 -1.71 4.74 11.41
N GLU A 51 -1.42 4.28 12.64
CA GLU A 51 -0.13 3.65 12.94
C GLU A 51 0.02 2.32 12.21
N MET A 52 -1.06 1.54 12.15
CA MET A 52 -1.13 0.30 11.38
C MET A 52 -0.92 0.57 9.88
N LEU A 53 -1.63 1.54 9.30
CA LEU A 53 -1.51 1.88 7.89
C LEU A 53 -0.09 2.33 7.51
N MET A 54 0.53 3.16 8.34
CA MET A 54 1.93 3.58 8.14
C MET A 54 2.91 2.42 8.30
N GLY A 55 2.66 1.50 9.24
CA GLY A 55 3.46 0.29 9.42
C GLY A 55 3.39 -0.63 8.20
N LEU A 56 2.18 -0.90 7.70
CA LEU A 56 1.94 -1.70 6.50
C LEU A 56 2.57 -1.06 5.27
N ALA A 57 2.40 0.26 5.07
CA ALA A 57 3.01 0.97 3.95
C ALA A 57 4.54 0.84 3.93
N ARG A 58 5.20 0.92 5.09
CA ARG A 58 6.66 0.71 5.20
C ARG A 58 7.06 -0.74 4.90
N ALA A 59 6.32 -1.71 5.42
CA ALA A 59 6.59 -3.13 5.18
C ALA A 59 6.43 -3.50 3.70
N ILE A 60 5.34 -3.04 3.07
CA ILE A 60 5.10 -3.18 1.63
C ILE A 60 6.21 -2.51 0.84
N GLY A 61 6.52 -1.24 1.14
CA GLY A 61 7.57 -0.49 0.44
C GLY A 61 8.89 -1.23 0.45
N ARG A 62 9.35 -1.69 1.63
CA ARG A 62 10.56 -2.51 1.74
C ARG A 62 10.49 -3.79 0.92
N GLY A 63 9.41 -4.57 1.09
CA GLY A 63 9.27 -5.85 0.40
C GLY A 63 9.27 -5.72 -1.13
N VAL A 64 8.71 -4.63 -1.66
CA VAL A 64 8.75 -4.34 -3.10
C VAL A 64 10.13 -3.87 -3.54
N THR A 65 10.80 -2.99 -2.78
CA THR A 65 12.13 -2.46 -3.17
C THR A 65 13.29 -3.42 -2.95
N ASP A 66 13.12 -4.47 -2.13
CA ASP A 66 14.14 -5.51 -1.93
C ASP A 66 14.39 -6.32 -3.22
N ASP A 67 13.43 -6.34 -4.15
CA ASP A 67 13.58 -6.86 -5.51
C ASP A 67 13.51 -5.72 -6.53
N TYR A 68 14.68 -5.28 -6.99
CA TYR A 68 14.81 -4.17 -7.93
C TYR A 68 14.10 -4.42 -9.27
N GLN A 69 14.09 -5.65 -9.78
CA GLN A 69 13.43 -5.94 -11.05
C GLN A 69 11.92 -5.84 -10.91
N PHE A 70 11.38 -6.35 -9.80
CA PHE A 70 9.97 -6.21 -9.50
C PHE A 70 9.57 -4.75 -9.22
N SER A 71 10.37 -3.97 -8.50
CA SER A 71 10.04 -2.57 -8.19
C SER A 71 9.88 -1.69 -9.43
N GLU A 72 10.67 -1.95 -10.47
CA GLU A 72 10.60 -1.25 -11.77
C GLU A 72 9.50 -1.80 -12.69
N SER A 73 8.83 -2.88 -12.31
CA SER A 73 7.69 -3.41 -13.07
C SER A 73 6.46 -2.50 -12.93
N PRO A 74 5.50 -2.55 -13.89
CA PRO A 74 4.26 -1.79 -13.77
C PRO A 74 3.46 -2.08 -12.50
N VAL A 75 3.54 -3.31 -11.97
CA VAL A 75 2.85 -3.71 -10.74
C VAL A 75 3.61 -3.20 -9.51
N GLY A 76 4.93 -3.38 -9.47
CA GLY A 76 5.77 -2.86 -8.39
C GLY A 76 5.64 -1.33 -8.25
N THR A 77 5.70 -0.61 -9.37
CA THR A 77 5.50 0.85 -9.40
C THR A 77 4.12 1.24 -8.85
N ALA A 78 3.05 0.57 -9.28
CA ALA A 78 1.71 0.85 -8.79
C ALA A 78 1.56 0.58 -7.28
N ILE A 79 2.23 -0.44 -6.76
CA ILE A 79 2.25 -0.72 -5.31
C ILE A 79 3.02 0.38 -4.56
N LEU A 80 4.15 0.85 -5.08
CA LEU A 80 4.93 1.94 -4.47
C LEU A 80 4.19 3.28 -4.50
N GLU A 81 3.38 3.55 -5.53
CA GLU A 81 2.47 4.70 -5.55
C GLU A 81 1.45 4.66 -4.42
N ILE A 82 0.88 3.48 -4.11
CA ILE A 82 -0.01 3.31 -2.94
C ILE A 82 0.73 3.60 -1.64
N VAL A 83 1.96 3.11 -1.49
CA VAL A 83 2.80 3.38 -0.32
C VAL A 83 3.01 4.89 -0.16
N SER A 84 3.38 5.59 -1.25
CA SER A 84 3.57 7.04 -1.26
C SER A 84 2.28 7.78 -0.88
N ASP A 85 1.14 7.41 -1.47
CA ASP A 85 -0.16 8.00 -1.17
C ASP A 85 -0.55 7.86 0.32
N ILE A 86 -0.35 6.67 0.91
CA ILE A 86 -0.62 6.42 2.35
C ILE A 86 0.28 7.33 3.21
N VAL A 87 1.58 7.34 2.92
CA VAL A 87 2.56 8.14 3.69
C VAL A 87 2.20 9.62 3.62
N HIS A 88 1.96 10.17 2.44
CA HIS A 88 1.62 11.58 2.28
C HIS A 88 0.30 11.95 2.97
N TYR A 89 -0.72 11.09 2.85
CA TYR A 89 -2.01 11.35 3.47
C TYR A 89 -1.91 11.40 5.01
N TYR A 90 -1.21 10.45 5.62
CA TYR A 90 -1.15 10.35 7.09
C TYR A 90 -0.01 11.15 7.73
N GLU A 91 1.03 11.54 7.01
CA GLU A 91 2.03 12.50 7.50
C GLU A 91 1.48 13.94 7.50
N SER A 92 0.76 14.35 6.45
CA SER A 92 0.16 15.68 6.37
C SER A 92 -0.86 15.95 7.49
N GLN A 93 -1.64 14.94 7.90
CA GLN A 93 -2.56 15.07 9.03
C GLN A 93 -1.84 15.23 10.37
N SER A 94 -0.69 14.58 10.57
CA SER A 94 0.08 14.70 11.82
C SER A 94 0.66 16.09 12.03
N HIS A 95 0.93 16.85 10.96
CA HIS A 95 1.38 18.23 11.05
C HIS A 95 0.25 19.21 11.40
N ASN A 96 -0.98 18.95 10.96
CA ASN A 96 -2.14 19.80 11.28
C ASN A 96 -2.59 19.65 12.74
N ASP A 97 -2.50 18.44 13.32
CA ASP A 97 -2.83 18.21 14.74
C ASP A 97 -1.87 18.91 15.72
N LYS A 98 -0.62 19.16 15.29
CA LYS A 98 0.38 19.85 16.12
C LYS A 98 0.25 21.38 16.09
N SER A 99 -0.50 21.94 15.15
CA SER A 99 -0.69 23.40 15.01
C SER A 99 -1.95 23.92 15.73
N SER A 100 -2.73 23.04 16.37
CA SER A 100 -3.99 23.38 17.05
C SER A 100 -3.90 23.30 18.59
N LYS A 101 -2.70 23.31 19.16
CA LYS A 101 -2.47 23.29 20.62
C LYS A 101 -1.74 24.54 21.10
#